data_AF-A0A850P538-F1
#
_entry.id   AF-A0A850P538-F1
#
_cell.length_a   1.000
_cell.length_b   1.000
_cell.length_c   1.000
_cell.angle_alpha   90.00
_cell.angle_beta   90.00
_cell.angle_gamma   90.00
#
_symmetry.space_group_name_H-M   'P 1'
#
loop_
_entity.id
_entity.type
_entity.pdbx_description
1 polymer ?
#
loop_
_entity_poly.entity_id
_entity_poly.type
_entity_poly.pdbx_seq_one_letter_code
_entity_poly.pdbx_strand_id
1 'polypeptide(L)'
;MAPHIVVTYDASDGRHAVLDVQGQRLRCLLVAEHLGEARSFILTDDAFFDIRMESVVRMRRFLAREPLGSPSNHLRLSAQQRQRQVRMLCAHDGRQAGIPYRRIASALFRVDLNRMSADEWRATAYYKALYRLLRDGEIWLNGGYLSLLQGRTRGGDSFSP
;
A
#
# COMPACT_ATOMS: atom_id res chain seq x y z
N MET A 1 -6.76 -21.80 -10.54
CA MET A 1 -5.59 -21.11 -11.13
C MET A 1 -4.44 -21.24 -10.15
N ALA A 2 -3.28 -21.72 -10.60
CA ALA A 2 -2.12 -21.92 -9.73
C ALA A 2 -1.58 -20.56 -9.24
N PRO A 3 -1.01 -20.50 -8.02
CA PRO A 3 -0.25 -19.34 -7.57
C PRO A 3 0.85 -19.00 -8.57
N HIS A 4 1.06 -17.72 -8.86
CA HIS A 4 2.29 -17.30 -9.52
C HIS A 4 3.19 -16.59 -8.52
N ILE A 5 4.46 -16.98 -8.50
CA ILE A 5 5.49 -16.29 -7.74
C ILE A 5 5.75 -14.97 -8.45
N VAL A 6 5.47 -13.86 -7.77
CA VAL A 6 5.66 -12.50 -8.30
C VAL A 6 7.11 -12.06 -8.11
N VAL A 7 7.65 -12.32 -6.91
CA VAL A 7 9.03 -11.96 -6.53
C VAL A 7 9.54 -13.01 -5.56
N THR A 8 10.81 -13.38 -5.72
CA THR A 8 11.59 -14.08 -4.71
C THR A 8 12.88 -13.31 -4.42
N TYR A 9 13.32 -13.35 -3.18
CA TYR A 9 14.55 -12.72 -2.72
C TYR A 9 15.19 -13.59 -1.64
N ASP A 10 16.41 -14.05 -1.87
CA ASP A 10 17.18 -14.79 -0.88
C ASP A 10 17.93 -13.80 0.03
N ALA A 11 17.73 -13.94 1.33
CA ALA A 11 18.31 -13.10 2.37
C ALA A 11 19.00 -13.98 3.43
N SER A 12 19.76 -13.35 4.33
CA SER A 12 20.45 -14.07 5.42
C SER A 12 19.49 -14.76 6.40
N ASP A 13 18.23 -14.31 6.48
CA ASP A 13 17.17 -14.87 7.32
C ASP A 13 16.28 -15.90 6.59
N GLY A 14 16.57 -16.19 5.31
CA GLY A 14 15.85 -17.17 4.50
C GLY A 14 15.37 -16.61 3.16
N ARG A 15 14.51 -17.36 2.49
CA ARG A 15 13.95 -16.99 1.19
C ARG A 15 12.62 -16.27 1.35
N HIS A 16 12.56 -15.02 0.94
CA HIS A 16 11.32 -14.23 0.89
C HIS A 16 10.61 -14.48 -0.44
N ALA A 17 9.32 -14.76 -0.39
CA ALA A 17 8.48 -14.95 -1.57
C ALA A 17 7.20 -14.12 -1.49
N VAL A 18 6.81 -13.55 -2.63
CA VAL A 18 5.50 -12.92 -2.83
C VAL A 18 4.72 -13.76 -3.82
N LEU A 19 3.62 -14.34 -3.34
CA LEU A 19 2.70 -15.12 -4.15
C LEU A 19 1.51 -14.25 -4.54
N ASP A 20 1.11 -14.29 -5.80
CA ASP A 20 -0.19 -13.79 -6.22
C ASP A 20 -1.14 -14.95 -6.44
N VAL A 21 -2.25 -14.87 -5.72
CA VAL A 21 -3.30 -15.88 -5.68
C VAL A 21 -4.61 -15.15 -5.90
N GLN A 22 -5.17 -15.29 -7.10
CA GLN A 22 -6.43 -14.67 -7.49
C GLN A 22 -6.43 -13.13 -7.31
N GLY A 23 -5.32 -12.47 -7.63
CA GLY A 23 -5.16 -11.02 -7.49
C GLY A 23 -4.93 -10.55 -6.04
N GLN A 24 -4.78 -11.48 -5.09
CA GLN A 24 -4.38 -11.19 -3.72
C GLN A 24 -2.91 -11.57 -3.52
N ARG A 25 -2.15 -10.69 -2.89
CA ARG A 25 -0.74 -10.96 -2.56
C ARG A 25 -0.61 -11.58 -1.18
N LEU A 26 0.08 -12.72 -1.11
CA LEU A 26 0.57 -13.32 0.13
C LEU A 26 2.08 -13.16 0.18
N ARG A 27 2.62 -12.74 1.33
CA ARG A 27 4.06 -12.63 1.57
C ARG A 27 4.46 -13.68 2.59
N CYS A 28 5.53 -14.42 2.30
CA CYS A 28 6.08 -15.40 3.22
C CYS A 28 7.60 -15.37 3.23
N LEU A 29 8.16 -15.68 4.40
CA LEU A 29 9.57 -16.00 4.59
C LEU A 29 9.68 -17.52 4.78
N LEU A 30 10.44 -18.17 3.91
CA LEU A 30 10.78 -19.57 3.98
C LEU A 30 12.13 -19.68 4.70
N VAL A 31 12.08 -20.04 5.99
CA VAL A 31 13.27 -20.12 6.86
C VAL A 31 14.02 -21.45 6.67
N ALA A 32 13.31 -22.52 6.35
CA ALA A 32 13.91 -23.81 6.04
C ALA A 32 13.00 -24.60 5.09
N GLU A 33 13.56 -25.11 3.99
CA GLU A 33 12.90 -26.09 3.13
C GLU A 33 13.24 -27.48 3.67
N HIS A 34 12.34 -28.07 4.46
CA HIS A 34 12.45 -29.48 4.84
C HIS A 34 11.46 -30.32 4.02
N LEU A 35 11.94 -31.43 3.47
CA LEU A 35 11.12 -32.44 2.81
C LEU A 35 10.40 -33.28 3.88
N GLY A 36 9.29 -32.76 4.40
CA GLY A 36 8.38 -33.47 5.29
C GLY A 36 6.93 -33.19 4.93
N GLU A 37 6.00 -34.08 5.31
CA GLU A 37 4.58 -33.91 4.99
C GLU A 37 3.89 -32.83 5.85
N ALA A 38 4.45 -32.52 7.03
CA ALA A 38 3.92 -31.54 7.96
C ALA A 38 4.47 -30.13 7.69
N ARG A 39 3.61 -29.12 7.87
CA ARG A 39 3.91 -27.70 7.66
C ARG A 39 3.91 -26.97 8.99
N SER A 40 4.94 -26.16 9.23
CA SER A 40 5.04 -25.33 10.43
C SER A 40 4.96 -23.84 10.06
N PHE A 41 4.23 -23.08 10.87
CA PHE A 41 4.20 -21.61 10.79
C PHE A 41 4.79 -21.05 12.07
N ILE A 42 5.78 -20.17 11.93
CA ILE A 42 6.38 -19.46 13.07
C ILE A 42 5.76 -18.07 13.12
N LEU A 43 5.21 -17.72 14.28
CA LEU A 43 4.61 -16.42 14.54
C LEU A 43 5.35 -15.76 15.70
N THR A 44 5.75 -14.51 15.48
CA THR A 44 6.27 -13.66 16.56
C THR A 44 5.11 -13.14 17.40
N ASP A 45 5.21 -13.28 18.72
CA ASP A 45 4.31 -12.65 19.68
C ASP A 45 4.71 -11.18 19.85
N ASP A 46 4.17 -10.33 18.98
CA ASP A 46 4.40 -8.90 18.94
C ASP A 46 3.09 -8.13 18.77
N ALA A 47 3.18 -6.80 18.72
CA ALA A 47 2.01 -5.92 18.53
C ALA A 47 1.26 -6.15 17.20
N PHE A 48 1.75 -7.02 16.31
CA PHE A 48 1.16 -7.37 15.03
C PHE A 48 0.68 -8.83 14.98
N PHE A 49 0.64 -9.53 16.12
CA PHE A 49 0.28 -10.94 16.21
C PHE A 49 -1.02 -11.28 15.46
N ASP A 50 -2.09 -10.51 15.64
CA ASP A 50 -3.38 -10.75 14.98
C ASP A 50 -3.29 -10.69 13.44
N ILE A 51 -2.51 -9.74 12.92
CA ILE A 51 -2.29 -9.57 11.48
C ILE A 51 -1.48 -10.74 10.92
N ARG A 52 -0.46 -11.18 11.67
CA ARG A 52 0.35 -12.33 11.30
C ARG A 52 -0.49 -13.62 11.36
N MET A 53 -1.35 -13.76 12.36
CA MET A 53 -2.28 -14.88 12.49
C MET A 53 -3.26 -14.94 11.31
N GLU A 54 -3.88 -13.83 10.94
CA GLU A 54 -4.75 -13.76 9.75
C GLU A 54 -3.98 -14.17 8.48
N SER A 55 -2.74 -13.72 8.35
CA SER A 55 -1.87 -14.08 7.23
C SER A 55 -1.56 -15.59 7.17
N VAL A 56 -1.32 -16.22 8.33
CA VAL A 56 -1.13 -17.67 8.45
C VAL A 56 -2.40 -18.44 8.09
N VAL A 57 -3.57 -18.02 8.58
CA VAL A 57 -4.85 -18.66 8.22
C VAL A 57 -5.07 -18.61 6.70
N ARG A 58 -4.79 -17.46 6.08
CA ARG A 58 -4.90 -17.29 4.62
C ARG A 58 -3.89 -18.17 3.88
N MET A 59 -2.64 -18.24 4.34
CA MET A 59 -1.63 -19.15 3.77
C MET A 59 -2.06 -20.61 3.89
N ARG A 60 -2.59 -21.03 5.04
CA ARG A 60 -3.10 -22.39 5.25
C ARG A 60 -4.23 -22.72 4.27
N ARG A 61 -5.21 -21.83 4.10
CA ARG A 61 -6.30 -22.00 3.12
C ARG A 61 -5.76 -22.19 1.71
N PHE A 62 -4.84 -21.32 1.30
CA PHE A 62 -4.20 -21.43 0.00
C PHE A 62 -3.47 -22.77 -0.19
N LEU A 63 -2.69 -23.21 0.80
CA LEU A 63 -1.99 -24.50 0.76
C LEU A 63 -2.93 -25.71 0.86
N ALA A 64 -4.16 -25.52 1.36
CA ALA A 64 -5.25 -26.49 1.34
C ALA A 64 -6.09 -26.42 0.04
N ARG A 65 -5.73 -25.53 -0.90
CA ARG A 65 -6.46 -25.25 -2.14
C ARG A 65 -7.89 -24.72 -1.92
N GLU A 66 -8.12 -24.10 -0.77
CA GLU A 66 -9.36 -23.42 -0.43
C GLU A 66 -9.33 -21.96 -0.92
N PRO A 67 -10.50 -21.32 -1.11
CA PRO A 67 -10.57 -19.88 -1.35
C PRO A 67 -9.90 -19.11 -0.21
N LEU A 68 -9.04 -18.13 -0.56
CA LEU A 68 -8.37 -17.28 0.43
C LEU A 68 -9.35 -16.53 1.34
N GLY A 69 -10.53 -16.18 0.79
CA GLY A 69 -11.43 -15.21 1.38
C GLY A 69 -10.92 -13.78 1.17
N SER A 70 -11.71 -12.81 1.64
CA SER A 70 -11.29 -11.41 1.70
C SER A 70 -10.37 -11.18 2.90
N PRO A 71 -9.29 -10.40 2.77
CA PRO A 71 -8.60 -9.87 3.94
C PRO A 71 -9.56 -9.05 4.79
N SER A 72 -9.28 -8.97 6.08
CA SER A 72 -10.00 -8.11 7.01
C SER A 72 -9.99 -6.65 6.55
N ASN A 73 -10.99 -5.90 7.00
CA ASN A 73 -11.17 -4.51 6.58
C ASN A 73 -9.99 -3.61 7.00
N HIS A 74 -9.28 -3.93 8.07
CA HIS A 74 -8.13 -3.15 8.53
C HIS A 74 -6.88 -3.37 7.64
N LEU A 75 -6.82 -4.48 6.90
CA LEU A 75 -5.78 -4.77 5.90
C LEU A 75 -6.15 -4.32 4.48
N ARG A 76 -7.33 -3.71 4.30
CA ARG A 76 -7.83 -3.24 3.01
C ARG A 76 -8.00 -1.73 3.00
N LEU A 77 -7.53 -1.10 1.93
CA LEU A 77 -7.87 0.27 1.61
C LEU A 77 -9.16 0.30 0.80
N SER A 78 -10.06 1.23 1.13
CA SER A 78 -11.18 1.54 0.24
C SER A 78 -10.66 2.11 -1.09
N ALA A 79 -11.47 2.05 -2.15
CA ALA A 79 -11.10 2.61 -3.45
C ALA A 79 -10.73 4.10 -3.34
N GLN A 80 -11.45 4.86 -2.50
CA GLN A 80 -11.17 6.28 -2.25
C GLN A 80 -9.83 6.48 -1.54
N GLN A 81 -9.54 5.67 -0.51
CA GLN A 81 -8.27 5.75 0.23
C GLN A 81 -7.09 5.43 -0.67
N ARG A 82 -7.20 4.36 -1.48
CA ARG A 82 -6.20 3.99 -2.48
C ARG A 82 -5.98 5.11 -3.50
N GLN A 83 -7.06 5.68 -4.04
CA GLN A 83 -6.97 6.78 -5.00
C GLN A 83 -6.30 8.02 -4.39
N ARG A 84 -6.59 8.33 -3.12
CA ARG A 84 -5.94 9.43 -2.40
C ARG A 84 -4.44 9.17 -2.25
N GLN A 85 -4.02 7.96 -1.88
CA GLN A 85 -2.60 7.59 -1.81
C GLN A 85 -1.87 7.72 -3.14
N VAL A 86 -2.47 7.19 -4.22
CA VAL A 86 -1.92 7.34 -5.57
C VAL A 86 -1.74 8.81 -5.93
N ARG A 87 -2.73 9.67 -5.63
CA ARG A 87 -2.63 11.11 -5.89
C ARG A 87 -1.54 11.79 -5.07
N MET A 88 -1.36 11.42 -3.81
CA MET A 88 -0.27 11.96 -2.97
C MET A 88 1.10 11.58 -3.55
N LEU A 89 1.27 10.32 -3.94
CA LEU A 89 2.51 9.84 -4.55
C LEU A 89 2.79 10.57 -5.88
N CYS A 90 1.83 10.58 -6.80
CA CYS A 90 2.00 11.27 -8.09
C CYS A 90 2.22 12.79 -7.93
N ALA A 91 1.65 13.43 -6.90
CA ALA A 91 1.91 14.83 -6.62
C ALA A 91 3.39 15.07 -6.24
N HIS A 92 3.95 14.19 -5.42
CA HIS A 92 5.36 14.22 -5.03
C HIS A 92 6.28 13.87 -6.19
N ASP A 93 5.97 12.84 -6.96
CA ASP A 93 6.74 12.48 -8.17
C ASP A 93 6.79 13.65 -9.15
N GLY A 94 5.65 14.31 -9.38
CA GLY A 94 5.59 15.51 -10.22
C GLY A 94 6.43 16.67 -9.68
N ARG A 95 6.44 16.85 -8.35
CA ARG A 95 7.25 17.88 -7.70
C ARG A 95 8.75 17.55 -7.83
N GLN A 96 9.15 16.31 -7.63
CA GLN A 96 10.54 15.85 -7.80
C GLN A 96 11.01 16.00 -9.25
N ALA A 97 10.12 15.79 -10.21
CA ALA A 97 10.38 16.02 -11.64
C ALA A 97 10.39 17.51 -12.05
N GLY A 98 10.21 18.45 -11.11
CA GLY A 98 10.20 19.89 -11.40
C GLY A 98 8.97 20.37 -12.18
N ILE A 99 7.89 19.58 -12.21
CA ILE A 99 6.66 19.94 -12.94
C ILE A 99 5.97 21.10 -12.20
N PRO A 100 5.50 22.14 -12.90
CA PRO A 100 4.75 23.22 -12.27
C PRO A 100 3.51 22.70 -11.54
N TYR A 101 3.26 23.15 -10.30
CA TYR A 101 2.13 22.73 -9.47
C TYR A 101 0.79 22.71 -10.21
N ARG A 102 0.54 23.73 -11.04
CA ARG A 102 -0.69 23.84 -11.84
C ARG A 102 -0.84 22.70 -12.85
N ARG A 103 0.25 22.26 -13.49
CA ARG A 103 0.26 21.10 -14.39
C ARG A 103 0.03 19.79 -13.64
N ILE A 104 0.62 19.66 -12.44
CA ILE A 104 0.38 18.51 -11.56
C ILE A 104 -1.11 18.42 -11.20
N ALA A 105 -1.71 19.52 -10.72
CA ALA A 105 -3.14 19.56 -10.41
C ALA A 105 -4.01 19.25 -11.63
N SER A 106 -3.68 19.81 -12.80
CA SER A 106 -4.43 19.52 -14.03
C SER A 106 -4.45 18.04 -14.37
N ALA A 107 -3.31 17.36 -14.27
CA ALA A 107 -3.23 15.92 -14.50
C ALA A 107 -3.98 15.10 -13.43
N LEU A 108 -3.79 15.44 -12.16
CA LEU A 108 -4.38 14.69 -11.03
C LEU A 108 -5.90 14.80 -10.95
N PHE A 109 -6.44 15.98 -11.26
CA PHE A 109 -7.87 16.27 -11.16
C PHE A 109 -8.60 16.21 -12.51
N ARG A 110 -7.86 16.00 -13.61
CA ARG A 110 -8.39 15.94 -14.99
C ARG A 110 -9.16 17.21 -15.38
N VAL A 111 -8.59 18.37 -15.05
CA VAL A 111 -9.15 19.70 -15.37
C VAL A 111 -8.07 20.54 -16.03
N ASP A 112 -8.38 21.25 -17.12
CA ASP A 112 -7.41 22.17 -17.73
C ASP A 112 -7.33 23.46 -16.89
N LEU A 113 -6.21 23.62 -16.19
CA LEU A 113 -5.90 24.78 -15.36
C LEU A 113 -4.76 25.59 -15.98
N ASN A 114 -4.19 25.14 -17.10
CA ASN A 114 -2.96 25.70 -17.66
C ASN A 114 -3.15 27.10 -18.25
N ARG A 115 -4.39 27.47 -18.56
CA ARG A 115 -4.74 28.75 -19.19
C ARG A 115 -5.10 29.84 -18.18
N MET A 116 -5.24 29.50 -16.89
CA MET A 116 -5.58 30.45 -15.84
C MET A 116 -4.41 31.38 -15.52
N SER A 117 -4.70 32.63 -15.15
CA SER A 117 -3.73 33.52 -14.51
C SER A 117 -3.27 32.98 -13.15
N ALA A 118 -2.23 33.59 -12.58
CA ALA A 118 -1.71 33.18 -11.27
C ALA A 118 -2.75 33.35 -10.14
N ASP A 119 -3.55 34.41 -10.20
CA ASP A 119 -4.56 34.73 -9.18
C ASP A 119 -5.78 33.83 -9.30
N GLU A 120 -6.27 33.59 -10.51
CA GLU A 120 -7.34 32.62 -10.77
C GLU A 120 -6.93 31.22 -10.28
N TRP A 121 -5.69 30.79 -10.59
CA TRP A 121 -5.15 29.51 -10.13
C TRP A 121 -5.18 29.40 -8.59
N ARG A 122 -4.65 30.39 -7.86
CA ARG A 122 -4.62 30.40 -6.40
C ARG A 122 -6.02 30.40 -5.77
N ALA A 123 -6.99 31.01 -6.45
CA ALA A 123 -8.38 31.04 -6.00
C ALA A 123 -9.10 29.69 -6.17
N THR A 124 -8.59 28.77 -6.99
CA THR A 124 -9.24 27.47 -7.22
C THR A 124 -9.24 26.54 -5.99
N ALA A 125 -10.27 25.69 -5.90
CA ALA A 125 -10.27 24.57 -4.96
C ALA A 125 -9.13 23.57 -5.23
N TYR A 126 -8.70 23.44 -6.49
CA TYR A 126 -7.62 22.53 -6.91
C TYR A 126 -6.24 22.93 -6.38
N TYR A 127 -5.97 24.23 -6.25
CA TYR A 127 -4.77 24.74 -5.58
C TYR A 127 -4.72 24.20 -4.14
N LYS A 128 -5.77 24.44 -3.36
CA LYS A 128 -5.86 23.99 -1.96
C LYS A 128 -5.80 22.46 -1.87
N ALA A 129 -6.47 21.74 -2.78
CA ALA A 129 -6.48 20.28 -2.81
C ALA A 129 -5.08 19.69 -3.11
N LEU A 130 -4.35 20.26 -4.07
CA LEU A 130 -2.97 19.83 -4.38
C LEU A 130 -2.04 20.03 -3.17
N TYR A 131 -2.09 21.19 -2.53
CA TYR A 131 -1.25 21.48 -1.37
C TYR A 131 -1.56 20.57 -0.18
N ARG A 132 -2.83 20.19 0.03
CA ARG A 132 -3.20 19.16 1.00
C ARG A 132 -2.59 17.81 0.65
N LEU A 133 -2.69 17.36 -0.61
CA LEU A 133 -2.06 16.11 -1.05
C LEU A 133 -0.54 16.12 -0.85
N LEU A 134 0.14 17.23 -1.12
CA LEU A 134 1.59 17.36 -0.91
C LEU A 134 1.93 17.29 0.58
N ARG A 135 1.22 18.04 1.42
CA ARG A 135 1.40 18.04 2.87
C ARG A 135 1.15 16.65 3.47
N ASP A 136 0.02 16.03 3.12
CA ASP A 136 -0.36 14.72 3.63
C ASP A 136 0.60 13.65 3.12
N GLY A 137 1.04 13.76 1.86
CA GLY A 137 2.01 12.85 1.24
C GLY A 137 3.37 12.84 1.92
N GLU A 138 3.79 13.97 2.50
CA GLU A 138 5.05 14.07 3.25
C GLU A 138 5.07 13.10 4.44
N ILE A 139 3.94 12.97 5.16
CA ILE A 139 3.80 12.00 6.27
C ILE A 139 3.97 10.58 5.74
N TRP A 140 3.34 10.28 4.60
CA TRP A 140 3.39 8.95 4.00
C TRP A 140 4.79 8.58 3.55
N LEU A 141 5.54 9.51 2.95
CA LEU A 141 6.91 9.27 2.49
C LEU A 141 7.90 9.13 3.66
N ASN A 142 7.70 9.85 4.76
CA ASN A 142 8.54 9.80 5.95
C ASN A 142 8.13 8.70 6.94
N GLY A 143 7.90 7.49 6.44
CA GLY A 143 7.62 6.29 7.26
C GLY A 143 6.15 6.07 7.61
N GLY A 144 5.25 7.02 7.32
CA GLY A 144 3.81 6.85 7.51
C GLY A 144 3.26 5.64 6.74
N TYR A 145 3.84 5.28 5.58
CA TYR A 145 3.45 4.10 4.80
C TYR A 145 3.47 2.78 5.60
N LEU A 146 4.27 2.68 6.67
CA LEU A 146 4.35 1.48 7.49
C LEU A 146 3.02 1.14 8.15
N SER A 147 2.18 2.13 8.46
CA SER A 147 0.88 1.88 9.08
C SER A 147 -0.11 1.14 8.17
N LEU A 148 0.10 1.18 6.85
CA LEU A 148 -0.65 0.37 5.87
C LEU A 148 -0.35 -1.11 6.03
N LEU A 149 0.90 -1.43 6.38
CA LEU A 149 1.35 -2.79 6.62
C LEU A 149 0.91 -3.29 8.01
N GLN A 150 0.74 -2.36 8.95
CA GLN A 150 0.32 -2.64 10.32
C GLN A 150 -1.19 -2.66 10.51
N GLY A 151 -1.99 -2.48 9.43
CA GLY A 151 -3.44 -2.44 9.53
C GLY A 151 -3.99 -1.31 10.41
N ARG A 152 -3.16 -0.31 10.73
CA ARG A 152 -3.48 0.77 11.67
C ARG A 152 -4.21 1.94 11.01
N THR A 153 -4.14 2.05 9.68
CA THR A 153 -4.67 3.23 9.00
C THR A 153 -5.98 2.98 8.28
N ARG A 154 -7.01 3.72 8.71
CA ARG A 154 -8.12 4.09 7.86
C ARG A 154 -7.65 5.30 7.04
N GLY A 155 -7.32 5.07 5.77
CA GLY A 155 -6.67 6.03 4.89
C GLY A 155 -7.09 7.48 5.07
N GLY A 156 -6.12 8.30 5.44
CA GLY A 156 -6.15 9.75 5.28
C GLY A 156 -6.56 10.58 6.48
N ASP A 157 -7.21 9.98 7.48
CA ASP A 157 -7.70 10.71 8.65
C ASP A 157 -6.90 10.27 9.87
N SER A 158 -6.11 11.20 10.42
CA SER A 158 -5.36 11.07 11.69
C SER A 158 -4.10 10.19 11.62
N PHE A 159 -3.03 10.77 11.09
CA PHE A 159 -1.73 10.63 11.73
C PHE A 159 -1.56 11.87 12.62
N SER A 160 -1.78 11.73 13.92
CA SER A 160 -1.16 12.64 14.89
C SER A 160 0.19 12.01 15.28
N PRO A 161 1.27 12.80 15.37
CA PRO A 161 2.53 12.34 15.92
C PRO A 161 2.39 11.91 17.39
#